data_AF-W8BQ81-F1
#
_entry.id   AF-W8BQ81-F1
#
_cell.length_a   1.000
_cell.length_b   1.000
_cell.length_c   1.000
_cell.angle_alpha   90.00
_cell.angle_beta   90.00
_cell.angle_gamma   90.00
#
_symmetry.space_group_name_H-M   'P 1'
#
loop_
_entity.id
_entity.type
_entity.pdbx_description
1 polymer ?
#
loop_
_entity_poly.entity_id
_entity_poly.type
_entity_poly.pdbx_seq_one_letter_code
_entity_poly.pdbx_strand_id
1 'polypeptide(L)'
;MAWISGLAGKAENILNKIDQNAASALQVSSTSPTGADTDDSESILGTMRRNLSNSNLQIKSNFSPLKVKNAGLTSFSKVEGDPEAINLPSTTGLPEPIAKIEWNINSEVSSRRSSVNSHPDAIAIDVEDTNQKHDILRKVATEGSFLSGTPEGNELMAFKIALNEVTGERDDLKARLITISRDNEKSILLKKLEGMESLLQRLTDERDQAQNELSKSQSTQNSYMHSISELETNLAKLQQEYLEAAHKLQMQMKETEQQRKELQEYRVKAQYSLQMKDALIAELKANGVTVGTNASNEDESDSRLLQMEFETLRHEQQQTLEENSTLRMQLEELRRDWQVINEQHTEYLQNARITEEALRKELRAERERLLSTESEQRVQAQELIKLRQQLSNQMAASATRLQEKETQMQQLRAEFLRRKTSANTEEGLAVDSLDERLKVLTQTLVDKQQSVERITTERNALRIQLEKIQDQLHEQYAFNSTLHSGNKTVPRNPLLSNTTDDVKAQFPLLLRENPFDNRVARRVKRVYSSLDSVGIRLGAFLRRYPLMRVFVLMYVGLLHLWVMFVLISSSPN
;
A
#
# COMPACT_ATOMS: atom_id res chain seq x y z
N MET A 1 -28.82 -13.79 -27.11
CA MET A 1 -27.80 -13.43 -28.13
C MET A 1 -27.28 -11.98 -28.06
N ALA A 2 -27.96 -11.04 -27.36
CA ALA A 2 -27.54 -9.61 -27.32
C ALA A 2 -26.33 -9.28 -26.40
N TRP A 3 -25.94 -10.18 -25.49
CA TRP A 3 -24.79 -9.94 -24.60
C TRP A 3 -23.44 -10.26 -25.29
N ILE A 4 -23.43 -11.21 -26.22
CA ILE A 4 -22.26 -11.55 -27.04
C ILE A 4 -21.98 -10.43 -28.04
N SER A 5 -23.00 -9.79 -28.62
CA SER A 5 -22.80 -8.63 -29.50
C SER A 5 -22.27 -7.41 -28.73
N GLY A 6 -22.68 -7.23 -27.46
CA GLY A 6 -22.12 -6.19 -26.58
C GLY A 6 -20.67 -6.44 -26.17
N LEU A 7 -20.26 -7.70 -26.05
CA LEU A 7 -18.87 -8.08 -25.79
C LEU A 7 -18.00 -7.93 -27.05
N ALA A 8 -18.53 -8.34 -28.21
CA ALA A 8 -17.88 -8.16 -29.50
C ALA A 8 -17.67 -6.68 -29.83
N GLY A 9 -18.67 -5.82 -29.59
CA GLY A 9 -18.53 -4.37 -29.78
C GLY A 9 -17.54 -3.72 -28.81
N LYS A 10 -17.40 -4.23 -27.58
CA LYS A 10 -16.35 -3.78 -26.64
C LYS A 10 -14.96 -4.26 -27.05
N ALA A 11 -14.84 -5.49 -27.53
CA ALA A 11 -13.59 -6.03 -28.06
C ALA A 11 -13.15 -5.28 -29.33
N GLU A 12 -14.08 -4.97 -30.23
CA GLU A 12 -13.84 -4.16 -31.43
C GLU A 12 -13.39 -2.74 -31.08
N ASN A 13 -13.98 -2.12 -30.04
CA ASN A 13 -13.55 -0.80 -29.57
C ASN A 13 -12.14 -0.83 -28.96
N ILE A 14 -11.79 -1.91 -28.24
CA ILE A 14 -10.44 -2.11 -27.70
C ILE A 14 -9.43 -2.35 -28.82
N LEU A 15 -9.80 -3.14 -29.84
CA LEU A 15 -8.95 -3.43 -30.98
C LEU A 15 -8.70 -2.17 -31.83
N ASN A 16 -9.75 -1.38 -32.11
CA ASN A 16 -9.63 -0.09 -32.81
C ASN A 16 -8.79 0.92 -32.03
N LYS A 17 -8.85 0.91 -30.68
CA LYS A 17 -7.98 1.74 -29.85
C LYS A 17 -6.53 1.28 -29.87
N ILE A 18 -6.27 -0.01 -29.89
CA ILE A 18 -4.90 -0.55 -30.02
C ILE A 18 -4.34 -0.19 -31.40
N ASP A 19 -5.15 -0.34 -32.46
CA ASP A 19 -4.74 -0.05 -33.83
C ASP A 19 -4.50 1.45 -34.05
N GLN A 20 -5.34 2.33 -33.49
CA GLN A 20 -5.10 3.78 -33.49
C GLN A 20 -3.86 4.19 -32.69
N ASN A 21 -3.58 3.51 -31.57
CA ASN A 21 -2.41 3.81 -30.75
C ASN A 21 -1.13 3.30 -31.42
N ALA A 22 -1.18 2.14 -32.09
CA ALA A 22 -0.10 1.61 -32.91
C ALA A 22 0.15 2.48 -34.16
N ALA A 23 -0.91 2.92 -34.85
CA ALA A 23 -0.81 3.84 -35.98
C ALA A 23 -0.25 5.22 -35.56
N SER A 24 -0.66 5.74 -34.39
CA SER A 24 -0.12 6.99 -33.84
C SER A 24 1.36 6.84 -33.47
N ALA A 25 1.77 5.69 -32.92
CA ALA A 25 3.18 5.39 -32.64
C ALA A 25 4.03 5.29 -33.93
N LEU A 26 3.46 4.78 -35.03
CA LEU A 26 4.11 4.71 -36.34
C LEU A 26 4.11 6.06 -37.09
N GLN A 27 3.16 6.96 -36.85
CA GLN A 27 3.21 8.32 -37.39
C GLN A 27 4.27 9.19 -36.71
N VAL A 28 4.55 8.94 -35.42
CA VAL A 28 5.65 9.59 -34.69
C VAL A 28 7.03 9.14 -35.22
N SER A 29 7.16 7.93 -35.76
CA SER A 29 8.42 7.47 -36.38
C SER A 29 8.63 7.92 -37.83
N SER A 30 7.56 8.29 -38.55
CA SER A 30 7.62 8.71 -39.96
C SER A 30 7.67 10.23 -40.16
N THR A 31 7.54 11.03 -39.10
CA THR A 31 7.63 12.50 -39.14
C THR A 31 8.92 13.00 -38.47
N SER A 32 10.08 12.59 -38.99
CA SER A 32 11.33 13.32 -38.77
C SER A 32 11.93 13.73 -40.12
N PRO A 33 12.15 15.03 -40.37
CA PRO A 33 12.77 15.47 -41.60
C PRO A 33 14.27 15.12 -41.58
N THR A 34 14.69 14.57 -42.70
CA THR A 34 16.05 14.41 -43.22
C THR A 34 17.09 15.40 -42.68
N GLY A 35 18.18 14.88 -42.11
CA GLY A 35 19.45 15.60 -42.03
C GLY A 35 20.38 15.23 -40.88
N ALA A 36 21.56 14.73 -41.25
CA ALA A 36 22.83 14.66 -40.50
C ALA A 36 23.07 13.44 -39.58
N ASP A 37 24.20 12.79 -39.87
CA ASP A 37 24.82 11.68 -39.18
C ASP A 37 25.07 11.95 -37.70
N THR A 38 24.81 10.97 -36.84
CA THR A 38 25.77 10.33 -35.90
C THR A 38 25.01 9.50 -34.83
N ASP A 39 25.68 8.44 -34.37
CA ASP A 39 25.24 7.42 -33.40
C ASP A 39 24.40 7.95 -32.21
N ASP A 40 23.15 7.48 -32.08
CA ASP A 40 22.33 7.72 -30.88
C ASP A 40 21.25 6.64 -30.64
N SER A 41 21.62 5.37 -30.81
CA SER A 41 20.71 4.23 -30.61
C SER A 41 20.37 3.92 -29.14
N GLU A 42 21.04 4.52 -28.15
CA GLU A 42 20.77 4.32 -26.72
C GLU A 42 19.73 5.28 -26.12
N SER A 43 19.47 6.42 -26.76
CA SER A 43 18.58 7.47 -26.23
C SER A 43 17.08 7.12 -26.33
N ILE A 44 16.72 6.33 -27.35
CA ILE A 44 15.32 6.02 -27.68
C ILE A 44 14.73 4.96 -26.73
N LEU A 45 15.52 3.94 -26.35
CA LEU A 45 15.14 2.94 -25.34
C LEU A 45 15.00 3.54 -23.93
N GLY A 46 15.80 4.57 -23.61
CA GLY A 46 15.71 5.31 -22.35
C GLY A 46 14.40 6.09 -22.19
N THR A 47 13.82 6.57 -23.30
CA THR A 47 12.55 7.32 -23.30
C THR A 47 11.35 6.39 -23.16
N MET A 48 11.44 5.17 -23.67
CA MET A 48 10.42 4.12 -23.48
C MET A 48 10.38 3.62 -22.02
N ARG A 49 11.55 3.44 -21.38
CA ARG A 49 11.65 2.98 -19.98
C ARG A 49 11.12 3.97 -18.95
N ARG A 50 11.24 5.28 -19.22
CA ARG A 50 10.74 6.34 -18.31
C ARG A 50 9.21 6.46 -18.34
N ASN A 51 8.56 6.21 -19.47
CA ASN A 51 7.09 6.28 -19.56
C ASN A 51 6.37 5.11 -18.87
N LEU A 52 7.01 3.94 -18.76
CA LEU A 52 6.46 2.81 -17.99
C LEU A 52 6.70 2.92 -16.47
N SER A 53 7.57 3.82 -16.01
CA SER A 53 7.91 3.96 -14.58
C SER A 53 6.98 4.92 -13.81
N ASN A 54 6.02 5.57 -14.49
CA ASN A 54 5.11 6.54 -13.88
C ASN A 54 3.71 6.00 -13.55
N SER A 55 3.44 4.70 -13.76
CA SER A 55 2.20 4.05 -13.32
C SER A 55 2.37 3.42 -11.93
N ASN A 56 2.43 4.28 -10.90
CA ASN A 56 2.45 3.86 -9.51
C ASN A 56 1.03 3.47 -9.05
N LEU A 57 0.59 2.25 -9.36
CA LEU A 57 -0.62 1.63 -8.79
C LEU A 57 -0.24 0.91 -7.49
N GLN A 58 -0.44 1.59 -6.36
CA GLN A 58 -0.32 0.97 -5.04
C GLN A 58 -1.53 0.05 -4.77
N ILE A 59 -1.34 -1.25 -4.94
CA ILE A 59 -2.22 -2.27 -4.34
C ILE A 59 -1.47 -2.82 -3.12
N LYS A 60 -1.85 -2.34 -1.93
CA LYS A 60 -1.40 -2.91 -0.66
C LYS A 60 -2.17 -4.21 -0.41
N SER A 61 -1.52 -5.36 -0.52
CA SER A 61 -2.03 -6.63 -0.01
C SER A 61 -1.26 -7.00 1.27
N ASN A 62 -1.95 -6.90 2.40
CA ASN A 62 -1.52 -7.55 3.64
C ASN A 62 -1.99 -9.01 3.59
N PHE A 63 -1.07 -9.96 3.39
CA PHE A 63 -1.35 -11.36 3.66
C PHE A 63 -0.12 -12.04 4.31
N SER A 64 -0.32 -12.50 5.54
CA SER A 64 0.57 -13.45 6.22
C SER A 64 0.30 -14.87 5.73
N PRO A 65 1.30 -15.77 5.63
CA PRO A 65 1.07 -17.12 5.14
C PRO A 65 0.52 -18.02 6.26
N LEU A 66 -0.67 -18.59 6.03
CA LEU A 66 -1.23 -19.68 6.83
C LEU A 66 -0.75 -21.03 6.28
N LYS A 67 -0.16 -21.81 7.18
CA LYS A 67 0.40 -23.15 7.01
C LYS A 67 -0.71 -24.17 6.77
N VAL A 68 -0.87 -24.63 5.53
CA VAL A 68 -1.78 -25.72 5.17
C VAL A 68 -1.11 -27.06 5.52
N LYS A 69 -1.76 -27.83 6.40
CA LYS A 69 -1.40 -29.23 6.70
C LYS A 69 -2.00 -30.12 5.61
N ASN A 70 -1.13 -30.88 4.95
CA ASN A 70 -1.49 -31.87 3.94
C ASN A 70 -1.99 -33.15 4.63
N ALA A 71 -3.21 -33.59 4.34
CA ALA A 71 -3.73 -34.90 4.70
C ALA A 71 -3.98 -35.67 3.40
N GLY A 72 -2.99 -36.47 3.01
CA GLY A 72 -3.06 -37.41 1.89
C GLY A 72 -2.92 -38.82 2.45
N LEU A 73 -4.03 -39.55 2.50
CA LEU A 73 -4.06 -40.98 2.73
C LEU A 73 -4.00 -41.67 1.36
N THR A 74 -3.28 -42.79 1.30
CA THR A 74 -3.29 -43.91 0.33
C THR A 74 -1.98 -44.14 -0.42
N SER A 75 -1.20 -45.13 0.05
CA SER A 75 -0.52 -46.07 -0.85
C SER A 75 -0.12 -47.33 -0.08
N PHE A 76 -0.76 -48.42 -0.50
CA PHE A 76 -0.41 -49.83 -0.44
C PHE A 76 0.97 -50.23 0.13
N SER A 77 0.92 -51.15 1.10
CA SER A 77 2.01 -51.99 1.55
C SER A 77 2.24 -53.17 0.60
N LYS A 78 3.50 -53.47 0.30
CA LYS A 78 3.94 -54.81 -0.08
C LYS A 78 5.25 -55.14 0.66
N VAL A 79 5.20 -56.31 1.28
CA VAL A 79 6.13 -57.05 2.15
C VAL A 79 7.48 -57.34 1.48
N GLU A 80 8.58 -57.35 2.26
CA GLU A 80 9.51 -58.49 2.46
C GLU A 80 10.67 -58.11 3.42
N GLY A 81 10.97 -58.95 4.43
CA GLY A 81 12.35 -59.29 4.80
C GLY A 81 13.04 -58.69 6.05
N ASP A 82 12.65 -59.18 7.24
CA ASP A 82 13.50 -59.68 8.35
C ASP A 82 14.49 -58.83 9.21
N PRO A 83 14.74 -59.27 10.48
CA PRO A 83 14.94 -58.40 11.65
C PRO A 83 16.24 -58.65 12.44
N GLU A 84 16.67 -57.66 13.25
CA GLU A 84 17.54 -57.84 14.43
C GLU A 84 17.44 -56.55 15.28
N ALA A 85 16.78 -56.54 16.43
CA ALA A 85 17.22 -56.98 17.76
C ALA A 85 18.10 -55.94 18.51
N ILE A 86 17.75 -55.77 19.80
CA ILE A 86 18.46 -55.19 20.97
C ILE A 86 17.62 -54.03 21.59
N ASN A 87 16.78 -54.28 22.61
CA ASN A 87 17.09 -54.41 24.06
C ASN A 87 17.68 -53.10 24.64
N LEU A 88 17.30 -52.51 25.78
CA LEU A 88 16.45 -52.80 26.94
C LEU A 88 16.45 -51.49 27.83
N PRO A 89 16.10 -51.42 29.13
CA PRO A 89 14.88 -50.73 29.62
C PRO A 89 15.07 -49.76 30.83
N SER A 90 13.94 -49.19 31.30
CA SER A 90 13.65 -48.69 32.69
C SER A 90 14.49 -47.49 33.20
N THR A 91 14.02 -46.53 34.00
CA THR A 91 13.12 -46.61 35.17
C THR A 91 12.77 -45.19 35.69
N THR A 92 11.53 -45.06 36.18
CA THR A 92 11.00 -44.20 37.28
C THR A 92 10.96 -42.66 37.20
N GLY A 93 9.73 -42.14 37.38
CA GLY A 93 9.46 -40.89 38.11
C GLY A 93 8.26 -40.08 37.61
N LEU A 94 7.05 -40.37 38.11
CA LEU A 94 5.90 -39.43 38.09
C LEU A 94 6.08 -38.40 39.23
N PRO A 95 5.53 -37.17 39.14
CA PRO A 95 4.09 -36.96 39.39
C PRO A 95 3.35 -35.91 38.53
N GLU A 96 2.06 -36.20 38.37
CA GLU A 96 0.82 -35.44 38.08
C GLU A 96 0.75 -34.13 37.25
N PRO A 97 -0.33 -33.96 36.44
CA PRO A 97 -0.54 -32.81 35.55
C PRO A 97 -1.54 -31.77 36.10
N ILE A 98 -1.26 -30.48 35.86
CA ILE A 98 -2.22 -29.38 36.01
C ILE A 98 -2.84 -29.05 34.65
N ALA A 99 -4.17 -28.93 34.66
CA ALA A 99 -5.08 -28.86 33.53
C ALA A 99 -4.83 -27.68 32.55
N LYS A 100 -4.96 -27.99 31.26
CA LYS A 100 -5.15 -27.04 30.16
C LYS A 100 -6.62 -26.60 30.12
N ILE A 101 -6.85 -25.29 30.18
CA ILE A 101 -8.15 -24.68 29.86
C ILE A 101 -8.07 -24.19 28.41
N GLU A 102 -8.77 -24.89 27.52
CA GLU A 102 -8.95 -24.55 26.11
C GLU A 102 -10.42 -24.14 25.94
N TRP A 103 -10.66 -22.86 25.64
CA TRP A 103 -11.99 -22.35 25.32
C TRP A 103 -12.31 -22.68 23.87
N ASN A 104 -13.16 -23.68 23.69
CA ASN A 104 -13.73 -24.05 22.40
C ASN A 104 -14.90 -23.11 22.06
N ILE A 105 -14.81 -22.39 20.94
CA ILE A 105 -15.87 -21.53 20.42
C ILE A 105 -16.68 -22.37 19.42
N ASN A 106 -17.87 -22.79 19.83
CA ASN A 106 -18.92 -23.25 18.90
C ASN A 106 -20.06 -22.22 18.95
N SER A 107 -20.22 -21.46 17.86
CA SER A 107 -21.34 -20.56 17.65
C SER A 107 -22.37 -21.23 16.75
N GLU A 108 -23.48 -21.68 17.34
CA GLU A 108 -24.75 -21.84 16.61
C GLU A 108 -25.89 -21.20 17.41
N VAL A 109 -26.45 -20.16 16.80
CA VAL A 109 -27.89 -19.87 16.67
C VAL A 109 -28.76 -20.09 17.92
N SER A 110 -29.17 -18.99 18.55
CA SER A 110 -30.52 -18.92 19.11
C SER A 110 -31.04 -17.48 19.18
N SER A 111 -32.01 -17.22 18.32
CA SER A 111 -32.93 -16.10 18.36
C SER A 111 -33.72 -16.07 19.67
N ARG A 112 -33.56 -15.04 20.50
CA ARG A 112 -34.56 -14.66 21.51
C ARG A 112 -34.77 -13.14 21.57
N ARG A 113 -35.75 -12.75 20.78
CA ARG A 113 -36.73 -11.68 21.01
C ARG A 113 -37.21 -11.74 22.48
N SER A 114 -37.16 -10.64 23.21
CA SER A 114 -37.85 -10.50 24.50
C SER A 114 -38.80 -9.30 24.48
N SER A 115 -40.07 -9.63 24.24
CA SER A 115 -41.24 -8.88 24.68
C SER A 115 -41.55 -9.28 26.13
N VAL A 116 -41.81 -8.33 27.03
CA VAL A 116 -42.69 -8.60 28.18
C VAL A 116 -43.52 -7.36 28.51
N ASN A 117 -44.83 -7.53 28.38
CA ASN A 117 -45.89 -6.63 28.81
C ASN A 117 -46.11 -6.71 30.34
N SER A 118 -46.49 -5.57 30.90
CA SER A 118 -47.35 -5.29 32.06
C SER A 118 -48.10 -6.45 32.76
N HIS A 119 -47.97 -6.54 34.09
CA HIS A 119 -49.09 -6.38 35.04
C HIS A 119 -48.54 -6.09 36.46
N PRO A 120 -49.30 -5.41 37.35
CA PRO A 120 -48.85 -4.83 38.60
C PRO A 120 -49.10 -5.77 39.79
N ASP A 121 -48.19 -5.78 40.75
CA ASP A 121 -48.60 -6.01 42.13
C ASP A 121 -47.59 -5.45 43.13
N ALA A 122 -48.15 -5.00 44.23
CA ALA A 122 -47.57 -4.20 45.29
C ALA A 122 -46.36 -4.84 45.98
N ILE A 123 -45.29 -4.06 46.13
CA ILE A 123 -44.45 -4.07 47.35
C ILE A 123 -44.13 -2.61 47.67
N ALA A 124 -44.80 -2.09 48.71
CA ALA A 124 -44.49 -0.81 49.32
C ALA A 124 -43.06 -0.86 49.88
N ILE A 125 -42.18 -0.05 49.31
CA ILE A 125 -40.88 0.27 49.93
C ILE A 125 -41.03 1.70 50.43
N ASP A 126 -41.23 1.77 51.74
CA ASP A 126 -41.20 2.96 52.57
C ASP A 126 -39.82 3.61 52.41
N VAL A 127 -39.77 4.78 51.76
CA VAL A 127 -38.57 5.61 51.72
C VAL A 127 -38.87 6.81 52.59
N GLU A 128 -38.35 6.70 53.81
CA GLU A 128 -38.43 7.67 54.88
C GLU A 128 -37.64 8.93 54.51
N ASP A 129 -38.35 9.90 53.92
CA ASP A 129 -37.85 11.26 53.72
C ASP A 129 -37.78 11.97 55.08
N THR A 130 -36.58 11.99 55.64
CA THR A 130 -36.23 12.74 56.86
C THR A 130 -36.26 14.24 56.60
N ASN A 131 -37.45 14.83 56.52
CA ASN A 131 -37.62 16.29 56.52
C ASN A 131 -37.78 16.83 57.95
N GLN A 132 -36.74 16.62 58.78
CA GLN A 132 -36.64 17.22 60.13
C GLN A 132 -36.30 18.72 60.05
N LYS A 133 -37.15 19.56 59.48
CA LYS A 133 -37.00 21.02 59.60
C LYS A 133 -38.28 21.84 59.82
N HIS A 134 -39.46 21.24 59.90
CA HIS A 134 -40.70 22.00 60.13
C HIS A 134 -41.33 21.89 61.53
N ASP A 135 -40.81 21.07 62.44
CA ASP A 135 -41.45 20.86 63.76
C ASP A 135 -41.00 21.80 64.89
N ILE A 136 -40.01 22.67 64.65
CA ILE A 136 -39.53 23.59 65.70
C ILE A 136 -40.40 24.86 65.79
N LEU A 137 -41.13 25.23 64.74
CA LEU A 137 -41.94 26.46 64.74
C LEU A 137 -43.36 26.29 65.30
N ARG A 138 -43.82 25.06 65.54
CA ARG A 138 -45.15 24.83 66.13
C ARG A 138 -45.17 24.91 67.67
N LYS A 139 -44.01 24.74 68.33
CA LYS A 139 -43.89 24.81 69.80
C LYS A 139 -43.62 26.21 70.36
N VAL A 140 -43.42 27.23 69.52
CA VAL A 140 -43.21 28.62 69.97
C VAL A 140 -44.48 29.48 69.83
N ALA A 141 -45.57 28.93 69.29
CA ALA A 141 -46.84 29.65 69.16
C ALA A 141 -47.69 29.66 70.45
N THR A 142 -47.29 28.94 71.50
CA THR A 142 -48.07 28.82 72.76
C THR A 142 -47.65 29.77 73.87
N GLU A 143 -46.61 30.59 73.68
CA GLU A 143 -46.19 31.60 74.66
C GLU A 143 -46.16 32.99 73.98
N GLY A 144 -47.35 33.56 73.80
CA GLY A 144 -47.51 34.88 73.19
C GLY A 144 -48.93 35.42 73.28
N SER A 145 -49.67 35.03 74.33
CA SER A 145 -51.05 35.45 74.57
C SER A 145 -51.13 36.54 75.65
N PHE A 146 -50.41 37.66 75.49
CA PHE A 146 -50.52 38.76 76.45
C PHE A 146 -50.48 40.19 75.90
N LEU A 147 -50.53 40.41 74.58
CA LEU A 147 -50.58 41.77 74.00
C LEU A 147 -51.61 41.91 72.86
N SER A 148 -52.83 41.43 73.08
CA SER A 148 -53.95 41.55 72.11
C SER A 148 -54.67 42.91 72.15
N GLY A 149 -54.03 43.97 72.65
CA GLY A 149 -54.70 45.26 72.90
C GLY A 149 -53.97 46.51 72.43
N THR A 150 -52.73 46.42 71.92
CA THR A 150 -51.97 47.59 71.44
C THR A 150 -51.90 47.60 69.91
N PRO A 151 -51.98 48.77 69.24
CA PRO A 151 -51.95 48.86 67.78
C PRO A 151 -50.68 48.22 67.18
N GLU A 152 -49.55 48.32 67.89
CA GLU A 152 -48.27 47.73 67.50
C GLU A 152 -48.28 46.18 67.48
N GLY A 153 -49.06 45.51 68.33
CA GLY A 153 -49.16 44.05 68.37
C GLY A 153 -49.97 43.46 67.21
N ASN A 154 -51.02 44.16 66.78
CA ASN A 154 -51.81 43.79 65.61
C ASN A 154 -51.01 43.97 64.31
N GLU A 155 -50.18 45.01 64.24
CA GLU A 155 -49.24 45.22 63.13
C GLU A 155 -48.19 44.11 63.09
N LEU A 156 -47.62 43.71 64.24
CA LEU A 156 -46.65 42.60 64.30
C LEU A 156 -47.24 41.26 63.84
N MET A 157 -48.50 40.98 64.20
CA MET A 157 -49.23 39.80 63.74
C MET A 157 -49.49 39.82 62.24
N ALA A 158 -49.88 40.97 61.68
CA ALA A 158 -50.04 41.14 60.23
C ALA A 158 -48.71 40.97 59.49
N PHE A 159 -47.62 41.56 60.00
CA PHE A 159 -46.27 41.34 59.48
C PHE A 159 -45.84 39.88 59.55
N LYS A 160 -46.18 39.16 60.63
CA LYS A 160 -45.85 37.74 60.77
C LYS A 160 -46.62 36.86 59.78
N ILE A 161 -47.90 37.17 59.54
CA ILE A 161 -48.72 36.48 58.53
C ILE A 161 -48.16 36.74 57.13
N ALA A 162 -47.90 38.01 56.79
CA ALA A 162 -47.31 38.39 55.50
C ALA A 162 -45.91 37.78 55.30
N LEU A 163 -45.08 37.73 56.34
CA LEU A 163 -43.78 37.06 56.27
C LEU A 163 -43.94 35.56 56.01
N ASN A 164 -44.89 34.91 56.67
CA ASN A 164 -45.16 33.48 56.50
C ASN A 164 -45.70 33.18 55.10
N GLU A 165 -46.57 34.03 54.56
CA GLU A 165 -47.07 33.95 53.18
C GLU A 165 -45.91 34.13 52.17
N VAL A 166 -45.09 35.16 52.32
CA VAL A 166 -43.90 35.37 51.48
C VAL A 166 -42.90 34.22 51.60
N THR A 167 -42.78 33.59 52.78
CA THR A 167 -41.93 32.39 52.92
C THR A 167 -42.51 31.18 52.22
N GLY A 168 -43.84 30.98 52.29
CA GLY A 168 -44.53 29.92 51.57
C GLY A 168 -44.40 30.08 50.06
N GLU A 169 -44.64 31.30 49.54
CA GLU A 169 -44.44 31.62 48.12
C GLU A 169 -42.99 31.38 47.68
N ARG A 170 -42.01 31.77 48.50
CA ARG A 170 -40.59 31.53 48.20
C ARG A 170 -40.30 30.03 48.09
N ASP A 171 -40.82 29.23 49.00
CA ASP A 171 -40.55 27.80 49.02
C ASP A 171 -41.29 27.06 47.89
N ASP A 172 -42.50 27.49 47.53
CA ASP A 172 -43.21 27.05 46.33
C ASP A 172 -42.45 27.42 45.04
N LEU A 173 -41.93 28.65 44.95
CA LEU A 173 -41.11 29.08 43.82
C LEU A 173 -39.80 28.29 43.72
N LYS A 174 -39.15 27.97 44.85
CA LYS A 174 -37.98 27.08 44.86
C LYS A 174 -38.33 25.68 44.38
N ALA A 175 -39.44 25.10 44.84
CA ALA A 175 -39.88 23.79 44.40
C ALA A 175 -40.15 23.77 42.89
N ARG A 176 -40.81 24.80 42.35
CA ARG A 176 -41.03 24.98 40.91
C ARG A 176 -39.71 25.13 40.15
N LEU A 177 -38.76 25.92 40.67
CA LEU A 177 -37.45 26.10 40.06
C LEU A 177 -36.67 24.79 39.99
N ILE A 178 -36.70 23.97 41.05
CA ILE A 178 -36.06 22.65 41.08
C ILE A 178 -36.70 21.71 40.04
N THR A 179 -38.03 21.70 39.96
CA THR A 179 -38.75 20.87 38.97
C THR A 179 -38.41 21.30 37.54
N ILE A 180 -38.43 22.60 37.25
CA ILE A 180 -38.04 23.15 35.93
C ILE A 180 -36.57 22.82 35.61
N SER A 181 -35.67 22.93 36.58
CA SER A 181 -34.25 22.56 36.40
C SER A 181 -34.10 21.09 36.03
N ARG A 182 -34.80 20.20 36.76
CA ARG A 182 -34.80 18.75 36.50
C ARG A 182 -35.39 18.42 35.13
N ASP A 183 -36.49 19.06 34.75
CA ASP A 183 -37.13 18.83 33.45
C ASP A 183 -36.25 19.34 32.29
N ASN A 184 -35.55 20.47 32.49
CA ASN A 184 -34.59 20.97 31.52
C ASN A 184 -33.40 20.01 31.35
N GLU A 185 -32.83 19.50 32.45
CA GLU A 185 -31.77 18.48 32.41
C GLU A 185 -32.23 17.20 31.70
N LYS A 186 -33.44 16.71 32.03
CA LYS A 186 -34.04 15.56 31.36
C LYS A 186 -34.25 15.81 29.85
N SER A 187 -34.71 17.00 29.46
CA SER A 187 -34.89 17.37 28.05
C SER A 187 -33.56 17.37 27.29
N ILE A 188 -32.49 17.89 27.90
CA ILE A 188 -31.15 17.88 27.32
C ILE A 188 -30.65 16.44 27.15
N LEU A 189 -30.85 15.58 28.15
CA LEU A 189 -30.46 14.17 28.07
C LEU A 189 -31.25 13.41 27.00
N LEU A 190 -32.56 13.63 26.88
CA LEU A 190 -33.38 13.01 25.84
C LEU A 190 -32.94 13.42 24.43
N LYS A 191 -32.66 14.70 24.21
CA LYS A 191 -32.12 15.17 22.91
C LYS A 191 -30.77 14.55 22.59
N LYS A 192 -29.92 14.36 23.60
CA LYS A 192 -28.62 13.68 23.41
C LYS A 192 -28.83 12.20 23.08
N LEU A 193 -29.78 11.53 23.73
CA LEU A 193 -30.13 10.14 23.47
C LEU A 193 -30.64 9.96 22.04
N GLU A 194 -31.57 10.81 21.60
CA GLU A 194 -32.10 10.82 20.22
C GLU A 194 -31.00 11.08 19.18
N GLY A 195 -30.07 11.99 19.48
CA GLY A 195 -28.89 12.23 18.65
C GLY A 195 -27.95 11.02 18.56
N MET A 196 -27.79 10.27 19.65
CA MET A 196 -27.02 9.03 19.65
C MET A 196 -27.73 7.89 18.93
N GLU A 197 -29.06 7.77 19.07
CA GLU A 197 -29.88 6.75 18.42
C GLU A 197 -29.89 6.94 16.90
N SER A 198 -30.08 8.17 16.43
CA SER A 198 -29.99 8.49 14.99
C SER A 198 -28.60 8.22 14.41
N LEU A 199 -27.54 8.47 15.18
CA LEU A 199 -26.18 8.12 14.76
C LEU A 199 -25.99 6.61 14.69
N LEU A 200 -26.46 5.85 15.68
CA LEU A 200 -26.40 4.38 15.68
C LEU A 200 -27.19 3.78 14.51
N GLN A 201 -28.37 4.32 14.21
CA GLN A 201 -29.16 3.90 13.06
C GLN A 201 -28.37 4.11 11.76
N ARG A 202 -27.78 5.30 11.58
CA ARG A 202 -26.97 5.60 10.40
C ARG A 202 -25.76 4.66 10.27
N LEU A 203 -25.03 4.41 11.37
CA LEU A 203 -23.91 3.46 11.34
C LEU A 203 -24.36 2.03 11.02
N THR A 204 -25.55 1.65 11.46
CA THR A 204 -26.14 0.33 11.15
C THR A 204 -26.47 0.22 9.67
N ASP A 205 -27.07 1.27 9.09
CA ASP A 205 -27.40 1.34 7.67
C ASP A 205 -26.11 1.36 6.80
N GLU A 206 -25.08 2.12 7.21
CA GLU A 206 -23.78 2.15 6.52
C GLU A 206 -23.08 0.78 6.57
N ARG A 207 -23.16 0.06 7.70
CA ARG A 207 -22.67 -1.32 7.82
C ARG A 207 -23.43 -2.27 6.89
N ASP A 208 -24.76 -2.20 6.84
CA ASP A 208 -25.56 -3.05 5.96
C ASP A 208 -25.29 -2.75 4.48
N GLN A 209 -25.09 -1.49 4.13
CA GLN A 209 -24.67 -1.10 2.78
C GLN A 209 -23.30 -1.70 2.44
N ALA A 210 -22.30 -1.54 3.32
CA ALA A 210 -20.96 -2.10 3.11
C ALA A 210 -21.00 -3.64 2.99
N GLN A 211 -21.83 -4.32 3.79
CA GLN A 211 -22.03 -5.77 3.72
C GLN A 211 -22.66 -6.20 2.38
N ASN A 212 -23.62 -5.42 1.86
CA ASN A 212 -24.22 -5.68 0.55
C ASN A 212 -23.26 -5.41 -0.62
N GLU A 213 -22.40 -4.41 -0.52
CA GLU A 213 -21.36 -4.15 -1.51
C GLU A 213 -20.30 -5.26 -1.50
N LEU A 214 -19.90 -5.73 -0.32
CA LEU A 214 -18.99 -6.86 -0.17
C LEU A 214 -19.57 -8.14 -0.76
N SER A 215 -20.85 -8.44 -0.49
CA SER A 215 -21.50 -9.65 -1.03
C SER A 215 -21.66 -9.61 -2.55
N LYS A 216 -21.96 -8.43 -3.13
CA LYS A 216 -21.96 -8.22 -4.59
C LYS A 216 -20.57 -8.42 -5.19
N SER A 217 -19.54 -7.80 -4.59
CA SER A 217 -18.15 -7.97 -5.02
C SER A 217 -17.74 -9.45 -4.97
N GLN A 218 -18.06 -10.15 -3.87
CA GLN A 218 -17.79 -11.58 -3.71
C GLN A 218 -18.52 -12.43 -4.74
N SER A 219 -19.77 -12.12 -5.08
CA SER A 219 -20.52 -12.81 -6.14
C SER A 219 -19.86 -12.64 -7.52
N THR A 220 -19.45 -11.41 -7.86
CA THR A 220 -18.73 -11.16 -9.13
C THR A 220 -17.37 -11.87 -9.16
N GLN A 221 -16.64 -11.88 -8.04
CA GLN A 221 -15.36 -12.58 -7.93
C GLN A 221 -15.53 -14.09 -8.07
N ASN A 222 -16.56 -14.68 -7.46
CA ASN A 222 -16.86 -16.11 -7.65
C ASN A 222 -17.21 -16.44 -9.10
N SER A 223 -17.93 -15.55 -9.80
CA SER A 223 -18.21 -15.72 -11.23
C SER A 223 -16.94 -15.65 -12.09
N TYR A 224 -16.02 -14.72 -11.81
CA TYR A 224 -14.72 -14.66 -12.48
C TYR A 224 -13.88 -15.90 -12.20
N MET A 225 -13.85 -16.38 -10.96
CA MET A 225 -13.13 -17.60 -10.59
C MET A 225 -13.68 -18.83 -11.32
N HIS A 226 -15.00 -18.94 -11.46
CA HIS A 226 -15.62 -20.02 -12.23
C HIS A 226 -15.24 -19.94 -13.71
N SER A 227 -15.33 -18.75 -14.32
CA SER A 227 -14.96 -18.56 -15.73
C SER A 227 -13.48 -18.83 -15.99
N ILE A 228 -12.58 -18.42 -15.08
CA ILE A 228 -11.15 -18.74 -15.16
C ILE A 228 -10.94 -20.25 -15.09
N SER A 229 -11.58 -20.94 -14.14
CA SER A 229 -11.48 -22.40 -14.03
C SER A 229 -11.99 -23.11 -15.30
N GLU A 230 -13.10 -22.66 -15.88
CA GLU A 230 -13.58 -23.18 -17.16
C GLU A 230 -12.55 -22.97 -18.28
N LEU A 231 -11.98 -21.77 -18.41
CA LEU A 231 -10.94 -21.47 -19.41
C LEU A 231 -9.68 -22.31 -19.20
N GLU A 232 -9.23 -22.51 -17.96
CA GLU A 232 -8.09 -23.37 -17.64
C GLU A 232 -8.35 -24.83 -18.04
N THR A 233 -9.56 -25.35 -17.77
CA THR A 233 -9.92 -26.71 -18.19
C THR A 233 -10.00 -26.84 -19.72
N ASN A 234 -10.49 -25.81 -20.42
CA ASN A 234 -10.55 -25.81 -21.87
C ASN A 234 -9.16 -25.68 -22.50
N LEU A 235 -8.26 -24.88 -21.92
CA LEU A 235 -6.88 -24.78 -22.35
C LEU A 235 -6.15 -26.11 -22.16
N ALA A 236 -6.34 -26.77 -21.01
CA ALA A 236 -5.76 -28.09 -20.76
C ALA A 236 -6.26 -29.14 -21.77
N LYS A 237 -7.57 -29.14 -22.09
CA LYS A 237 -8.14 -30.01 -23.13
C LYS A 237 -7.56 -29.71 -24.51
N LEU A 238 -7.51 -28.44 -24.91
CA LEU A 238 -6.97 -28.04 -26.21
C LEU A 238 -5.48 -28.37 -26.33
N GLN A 239 -4.71 -28.23 -25.25
CA GLN A 239 -3.31 -28.63 -25.18
C GLN A 239 -3.16 -30.15 -25.35
N GLN A 240 -4.03 -30.95 -24.73
CA GLN A 240 -4.05 -32.40 -24.91
C GLN A 240 -4.40 -32.77 -26.36
N GLU A 241 -5.45 -32.18 -26.94
CA GLU A 241 -5.84 -32.40 -28.34
C GLU A 241 -4.72 -32.02 -29.31
N TYR A 242 -4.00 -30.93 -29.04
CA TYR A 242 -2.84 -30.52 -29.83
C TYR A 242 -1.72 -31.56 -29.78
N LEU A 243 -1.40 -32.09 -28.59
CA LEU A 243 -0.37 -33.13 -28.44
C LEU A 243 -0.78 -34.43 -29.15
N GLU A 244 -2.04 -34.85 -29.04
CA GLU A 244 -2.56 -36.02 -29.72
C GLU A 244 -2.54 -35.85 -31.24
N ALA A 245 -2.94 -34.68 -31.76
CA ALA A 245 -2.88 -34.36 -33.18
C ALA A 245 -1.43 -34.30 -33.70
N ALA A 246 -0.51 -33.70 -32.95
CA ALA A 246 0.91 -33.65 -33.29
C ALA A 246 1.52 -35.06 -33.34
N HIS A 247 1.22 -35.92 -32.37
CA HIS A 247 1.66 -37.31 -32.37
C HIS A 247 1.08 -38.09 -33.56
N LYS A 248 -0.21 -37.92 -33.86
CA LYS A 248 -0.85 -38.54 -35.03
C LYS A 248 -0.21 -38.08 -36.34
N LEU A 249 0.08 -36.79 -36.49
CA LEU A 249 0.77 -36.25 -37.64
C LEU A 249 2.18 -36.83 -37.78
N GLN A 250 2.93 -36.90 -36.69
CA GLN A 250 4.27 -37.51 -36.69
C GLN A 250 4.25 -38.98 -37.13
N MET A 251 3.27 -39.75 -36.65
CA MET A 251 3.09 -41.15 -37.07
C MET A 251 2.76 -41.27 -38.55
N GLN A 252 1.84 -40.44 -39.06
CA GLN A 252 1.50 -40.38 -40.48
C GLN A 252 2.68 -39.95 -41.34
N MET A 253 3.49 -38.98 -40.88
CA MET A 253 4.71 -38.58 -41.58
C MET A 253 5.69 -39.74 -41.72
N LYS A 254 5.97 -40.47 -40.63
CA LYS A 254 6.84 -41.67 -40.67
C LYS A 254 6.28 -42.75 -41.59
N GLU A 255 4.97 -42.97 -41.59
CA GLU A 255 4.31 -43.92 -42.48
C GLU A 255 4.45 -43.52 -43.96
N THR A 256 4.20 -42.25 -44.30
CA THR A 256 4.38 -41.75 -45.68
C THR A 256 5.83 -41.76 -46.13
N GLU A 257 6.79 -41.53 -45.23
CA GLU A 257 8.21 -41.63 -45.50
C GLU A 257 8.62 -43.09 -45.79
N GLN A 258 8.10 -44.03 -45.01
CA GLN A 258 8.30 -45.47 -45.22
C GLN A 258 7.72 -45.91 -46.57
N GLN A 259 6.49 -45.52 -46.90
CA GLN A 259 5.86 -45.82 -48.20
C GLN A 259 6.65 -45.21 -49.37
N ARG A 260 7.21 -43.99 -49.20
CA ARG A 260 8.10 -43.39 -50.20
C ARG A 260 9.37 -44.22 -50.42
N LYS A 261 10.01 -44.71 -49.35
CA LYS A 261 11.20 -45.58 -49.43
C LYS A 261 10.87 -46.87 -50.18
N GLU A 262 9.78 -47.53 -49.82
CA GLU A 262 9.32 -48.74 -50.51
C GLU A 262 9.05 -48.50 -52.00
N LEU A 263 8.38 -47.40 -52.35
CA LEU A 263 8.13 -47.04 -53.75
C LEU A 263 9.43 -46.77 -54.53
N GLN A 264 10.40 -46.11 -53.89
CA GLN A 264 11.73 -45.90 -54.48
C GLN A 264 12.45 -47.23 -54.73
N GLU A 265 12.40 -48.16 -53.76
CA GLU A 265 12.95 -49.51 -53.95
C GLU A 265 12.26 -50.26 -55.10
N TYR A 266 10.93 -50.18 -55.21
CA TYR A 266 10.19 -50.77 -56.33
C TYR A 266 10.59 -50.15 -57.67
N ARG A 267 10.79 -48.84 -57.74
CA ARG A 267 11.26 -48.15 -58.95
C ARG A 267 12.64 -48.64 -59.36
N VAL A 268 13.59 -48.73 -58.42
CA VAL A 268 14.94 -49.24 -58.70
C VAL A 268 14.90 -50.69 -59.16
N LYS A 269 14.13 -51.56 -58.49
CA LYS A 269 13.96 -52.97 -58.90
C LYS A 269 13.35 -53.10 -60.29
N ALA A 270 12.35 -52.28 -60.62
CA ALA A 270 11.73 -52.27 -61.93
C ALA A 270 12.70 -51.78 -63.02
N GLN A 271 13.45 -50.71 -62.76
CA GLN A 271 14.49 -50.21 -63.66
C GLN A 271 15.57 -51.26 -63.92
N TYR A 272 16.07 -51.91 -62.87
CA TYR A 272 17.04 -53.00 -62.98
C TYR A 272 16.49 -54.17 -63.82
N SER A 273 15.24 -54.60 -63.58
CA SER A 273 14.61 -55.66 -64.37
C SER A 273 14.42 -55.28 -65.84
N LEU A 274 14.13 -54.00 -66.11
CA LEU A 274 13.99 -53.49 -67.48
C LEU A 274 15.35 -53.46 -68.19
N GLN A 275 16.39 -52.92 -67.54
CA GLN A 275 17.77 -52.93 -68.04
C GLN A 275 18.24 -54.35 -68.36
N MET A 276 17.97 -55.32 -67.48
CA MET A 276 18.33 -56.73 -67.72
C MET A 276 17.59 -57.33 -68.92
N LYS A 277 16.31 -56.99 -69.10
CA LYS A 277 15.52 -57.43 -70.27
C LYS A 277 16.03 -56.78 -71.56
N ASP A 278 16.35 -55.48 -71.53
CA ASP A 278 16.88 -54.75 -72.67
C ASP A 278 18.26 -55.29 -73.07
N ALA A 279 19.13 -55.64 -72.11
CA ALA A 279 20.40 -56.30 -72.35
C ALA A 279 20.22 -57.66 -73.04
N LEU A 280 19.29 -58.49 -72.56
CA LEU A 280 18.97 -59.78 -73.18
C LEU A 280 18.38 -59.62 -74.59
N ILE A 281 17.56 -58.59 -74.83
CA ILE A 281 17.05 -58.28 -76.16
C ILE A 281 18.20 -57.84 -77.09
N ALA A 282 19.15 -57.06 -76.60
CA ALA A 282 20.33 -56.65 -77.37
C ALA A 282 21.17 -57.87 -77.77
N GLU A 283 21.41 -58.80 -76.84
CA GLU A 283 22.13 -60.06 -77.10
C GLU A 283 21.40 -60.93 -78.15
N LEU A 284 20.08 -61.09 -78.03
CA LEU A 284 19.28 -61.83 -79.00
C LEU A 284 19.24 -61.16 -80.39
N LYS A 285 19.24 -59.83 -80.45
CA LYS A 285 19.32 -59.09 -81.73
C LYS A 285 20.70 -59.21 -82.38
N ALA A 286 21.77 -59.16 -81.60
CA ALA A 286 23.14 -59.37 -82.09
C ALA A 286 23.29 -60.77 -82.69
N ASN A 287 22.75 -61.79 -82.04
CA ASN A 287 22.79 -63.18 -82.53
C ASN A 287 21.79 -63.47 -83.68
N GLY A 288 20.79 -62.61 -83.89
CA GLY A 288 19.76 -62.80 -84.92
C GLY A 288 20.11 -62.28 -86.32
N VAL A 289 21.19 -61.50 -86.48
CA VAL A 289 21.54 -60.84 -87.76
C VAL A 289 22.70 -61.54 -88.50
N THR A 290 23.35 -62.54 -87.89
CA THR A 290 24.50 -63.23 -88.50
C THR A 290 24.09 -64.52 -89.22
N VAL A 291 23.28 -64.40 -90.27
CA VAL A 291 23.10 -65.46 -91.27
C VAL A 291 23.82 -65.02 -92.54
N GLY A 292 25.08 -65.45 -92.67
CA GLY A 292 25.78 -65.52 -93.95
C GLY A 292 26.94 -64.55 -94.15
N THR A 293 28.09 -64.83 -93.55
CA THR A 293 29.42 -64.88 -94.21
C THR A 293 30.48 -65.14 -93.15
N ASN A 294 30.93 -66.40 -93.04
CA ASN A 294 31.94 -66.82 -92.08
C ASN A 294 33.27 -66.98 -92.82
N ALA A 295 34.25 -66.14 -92.47
CA ALA A 295 35.69 -66.45 -92.44
C ALA A 295 36.58 -65.19 -92.26
N SER A 296 36.07 -63.98 -92.53
CA SER A 296 36.82 -62.72 -92.35
C SER A 296 36.12 -61.68 -91.45
N ASN A 297 34.93 -62.02 -90.94
CA ASN A 297 34.14 -61.15 -90.07
C ASN A 297 34.46 -61.34 -88.58
N GLU A 298 35.11 -62.45 -88.17
CA GLU A 298 35.39 -62.74 -86.75
C GLU A 298 36.33 -61.70 -86.13
N ASP A 299 37.44 -61.35 -86.80
CA ASP A 299 38.37 -60.33 -86.30
C ASP A 299 37.76 -58.92 -86.28
N GLU A 300 36.90 -58.57 -87.27
CA GLU A 300 36.24 -57.26 -87.33
C GLU A 300 35.05 -57.17 -86.37
N SER A 301 34.34 -58.28 -86.12
CA SER A 301 33.30 -58.37 -85.11
C SER A 301 33.87 -58.33 -83.70
N ASP A 302 34.98 -59.01 -83.44
CA ASP A 302 35.66 -59.00 -82.14
C ASP A 302 36.25 -57.62 -81.85
N SER A 303 36.84 -56.96 -82.86
CA SER A 303 37.31 -55.58 -82.72
C SER A 303 36.16 -54.58 -82.48
N ARG A 304 34.98 -54.80 -83.07
CA ARG A 304 33.79 -53.96 -82.81
C ARG A 304 33.14 -54.25 -81.47
N LEU A 305 33.14 -55.50 -81.03
CA LEU A 305 32.66 -55.92 -79.71
C LEU A 305 33.53 -55.28 -78.62
N LEU A 306 34.86 -55.39 -78.74
CA LEU A 306 35.79 -54.73 -77.82
C LEU A 306 35.60 -53.21 -77.77
N GLN A 307 35.33 -52.58 -78.93
CA GLN A 307 35.10 -51.15 -78.99
C GLN A 307 33.78 -50.74 -78.32
N MET A 308 32.73 -51.55 -78.48
CA MET A 308 31.46 -51.35 -77.79
C MET A 308 31.61 -51.55 -76.27
N GLU A 309 32.32 -52.60 -75.84
CA GLU A 309 32.64 -52.84 -74.42
C GLU A 309 33.48 -51.72 -73.82
N PHE A 310 34.42 -51.16 -74.59
CA PHE A 310 35.20 -50.02 -74.16
C PHE A 310 34.33 -48.76 -74.00
N GLU A 311 33.40 -48.53 -74.92
CA GLU A 311 32.44 -47.42 -74.82
C GLU A 311 31.44 -47.59 -73.67
N THR A 312 30.95 -48.81 -73.42
CA THR A 312 30.08 -49.08 -72.26
C THR A 312 30.83 -48.91 -70.94
N LEU A 313 32.04 -49.45 -70.82
CA LEU A 313 32.90 -49.24 -69.64
C LEU A 313 33.22 -47.76 -69.43
N ARG A 314 33.43 -46.99 -70.50
CA ARG A 314 33.64 -45.55 -70.42
C ARG A 314 32.39 -44.82 -69.93
N HIS A 315 31.21 -45.22 -70.39
CA HIS A 315 29.96 -44.64 -69.92
C HIS A 315 29.69 -44.98 -68.46
N GLU A 316 29.91 -46.23 -68.04
CA GLU A 316 29.83 -46.65 -66.63
C GLU A 316 30.83 -45.91 -65.75
N GLN A 317 32.06 -45.70 -66.23
CA GLN A 317 33.05 -44.88 -65.53
C GLN A 317 32.56 -43.42 -65.37
N GLN A 318 31.99 -42.85 -66.42
CA GLN A 318 31.45 -41.48 -66.37
C GLN A 318 30.24 -41.40 -65.42
N GLN A 319 29.33 -42.37 -65.47
CA GLN A 319 28.17 -42.45 -64.60
C GLN A 319 28.59 -42.59 -63.13
N THR A 320 29.53 -43.48 -62.82
CA THR A 320 30.03 -43.65 -61.44
C THR A 320 30.74 -42.41 -60.93
N LEU A 321 31.43 -41.65 -61.79
CA LEU A 321 32.00 -40.35 -61.43
C LEU A 321 30.92 -39.31 -61.12
N GLU A 322 29.86 -39.23 -61.93
CA GLU A 322 28.72 -38.34 -61.69
C GLU A 322 27.97 -38.71 -60.41
N GLU A 323 27.71 -39.99 -60.17
CA GLU A 323 27.14 -40.51 -58.92
C GLU A 323 28.05 -40.20 -57.72
N ASN A 324 29.37 -40.37 -57.85
CA ASN A 324 30.31 -39.99 -56.79
C ASN A 324 30.28 -38.46 -56.54
N SER A 325 30.17 -37.66 -57.59
CA SER A 325 30.09 -36.20 -57.47
C SER A 325 28.79 -35.74 -56.78
N THR A 326 27.66 -36.35 -57.11
CA THR A 326 26.36 -36.03 -56.51
C THR A 326 26.30 -36.47 -55.06
N LEU A 327 26.80 -37.67 -54.72
CA LEU A 327 26.91 -38.13 -53.34
C LEU A 327 27.83 -37.24 -52.50
N ARG A 328 28.94 -36.74 -53.08
CA ARG A 328 29.79 -35.75 -52.40
C ARG A 328 29.05 -34.45 -52.12
N MET A 329 28.31 -33.92 -53.10
CA MET A 329 27.51 -32.71 -52.87
C MET A 329 26.44 -32.92 -51.80
N GLN A 330 25.75 -34.06 -51.80
CA GLN A 330 24.78 -34.41 -50.75
C GLN A 330 25.44 -34.52 -49.37
N LEU A 331 26.60 -35.17 -49.26
CA LEU A 331 27.35 -35.22 -48.00
C LEU A 331 27.78 -33.84 -47.51
N GLU A 332 28.21 -32.96 -48.42
CA GLU A 332 28.55 -31.58 -48.09
C GLU A 332 27.33 -30.76 -47.66
N GLU A 333 26.18 -30.97 -48.28
CA GLU A 333 24.90 -30.34 -47.90
C GLU A 333 24.46 -30.81 -46.51
N LEU A 334 24.41 -32.12 -46.26
CA LEU A 334 24.09 -32.68 -44.94
C LEU A 334 25.08 -32.19 -43.87
N ARG A 335 26.35 -32.00 -44.22
CA ARG A 335 27.35 -31.46 -43.30
C ARG A 335 27.09 -29.99 -42.97
N ARG A 336 26.70 -29.19 -43.95
CA ARG A 336 26.29 -27.78 -43.74
C ARG A 336 25.04 -27.70 -42.88
N ASP A 337 24.03 -28.51 -43.16
CA ASP A 337 22.80 -28.56 -42.36
C ASP A 337 23.10 -28.97 -40.91
N TRP A 338 23.93 -29.98 -40.71
CA TRP A 338 24.37 -30.37 -39.38
C TRP A 338 25.12 -29.25 -38.66
N GLN A 339 25.98 -28.52 -39.36
CA GLN A 339 26.72 -27.39 -38.79
C GLN A 339 25.76 -26.24 -38.39
N VAL A 340 24.80 -25.90 -39.24
CA VAL A 340 23.79 -24.86 -38.96
C VAL A 340 22.91 -25.26 -37.77
N ILE A 341 22.43 -26.51 -37.72
CA ILE A 341 21.63 -27.01 -36.60
C ILE A 341 22.45 -26.99 -35.30
N ASN A 342 23.71 -27.38 -35.35
CA ASN A 342 24.59 -27.36 -34.18
C ASN A 342 24.83 -25.92 -33.70
N GLU A 343 25.08 -24.98 -34.61
CA GLU A 343 25.25 -23.56 -34.27
C GLU A 343 23.97 -22.97 -33.65
N GLN A 344 22.81 -23.23 -34.24
CA GLN A 344 21.50 -22.86 -33.67
C GLN A 344 21.28 -23.45 -32.27
N HIS A 345 21.64 -24.72 -32.06
CA HIS A 345 21.56 -25.33 -30.73
C HIS A 345 22.51 -24.67 -29.74
N THR A 346 23.73 -24.31 -30.14
CA THR A 346 24.68 -23.61 -29.27
C THR A 346 24.18 -22.22 -28.88
N GLU A 347 23.61 -21.47 -29.82
CA GLU A 347 23.00 -20.16 -29.55
C GLU A 347 21.79 -20.28 -28.63
N TYR A 348 20.92 -21.28 -28.86
CA TYR A 348 19.77 -21.55 -27.99
C TYR A 348 20.21 -21.84 -26.55
N LEU A 349 21.25 -22.66 -26.36
CA LEU A 349 21.79 -22.95 -25.03
C LEU A 349 22.43 -21.72 -24.39
N GLN A 350 23.13 -20.87 -25.15
CA GLN A 350 23.67 -19.62 -24.64
C GLN A 350 22.57 -18.65 -24.21
N ASN A 351 21.54 -18.47 -25.04
CA ASN A 351 20.39 -17.63 -24.72
C ASN A 351 19.62 -18.15 -23.50
N ALA A 352 19.44 -19.47 -23.39
CA ALA A 352 18.84 -20.09 -22.21
C ALA A 352 19.67 -19.85 -20.94
N ARG A 353 21.01 -19.91 -21.03
CA ARG A 353 21.89 -19.60 -19.89
C ARG A 353 21.82 -18.13 -19.49
N ILE A 354 21.81 -17.20 -20.45
CA ILE A 354 21.72 -15.77 -20.18
C ILE A 354 20.39 -15.44 -19.49
N THR A 355 19.27 -16.00 -19.97
CA THR A 355 17.97 -15.80 -19.34
C THR A 355 17.90 -16.40 -17.94
N GLU A 356 18.47 -17.59 -17.74
CA GLU A 356 18.58 -18.21 -16.41
C GLU A 356 19.42 -17.36 -15.45
N GLU A 357 20.54 -16.82 -15.90
CA GLU A 357 21.38 -15.91 -15.11
C GLU A 357 20.67 -14.59 -14.77
N ALA A 358 19.91 -14.03 -15.72
CA ALA A 358 19.10 -12.83 -15.49
C ALA A 358 18.02 -13.07 -14.43
N LEU A 359 17.25 -14.16 -14.55
CA LEU A 359 16.25 -14.55 -13.55
C LEU A 359 16.89 -14.83 -12.18
N ARG A 360 18.06 -15.47 -12.15
CA ARG A 360 18.83 -15.65 -10.90
C ARG A 360 19.26 -14.32 -10.28
N LYS A 361 19.64 -13.32 -11.07
CA LYS A 361 19.99 -11.98 -10.57
C LYS A 361 18.76 -11.26 -10.02
N GLU A 362 17.63 -11.31 -10.72
CA GLU A 362 16.37 -10.72 -10.27
C GLU A 362 15.87 -11.36 -8.98
N LEU A 363 15.92 -12.70 -8.88
CA LEU A 363 15.56 -13.41 -7.65
C LEU A 363 16.46 -13.03 -6.46
N ARG A 364 17.76 -12.79 -6.69
CA ARG A 364 18.66 -12.29 -5.63
C ARG A 364 18.30 -10.87 -5.21
N ALA A 365 18.01 -9.99 -6.17
CA ALA A 365 17.61 -8.61 -5.90
C ALA A 365 16.28 -8.54 -5.13
N GLU A 366 15.29 -9.35 -5.50
CA GLU A 366 14.02 -9.43 -4.76
C GLU A 366 14.22 -10.00 -3.35
N ARG A 367 15.09 -11.00 -3.17
CA ARG A 367 15.43 -11.49 -1.81
C ARG A 367 16.09 -10.42 -0.95
N GLU A 368 17.01 -9.66 -1.50
CA GLU A 368 17.67 -8.55 -0.78
C GLU A 368 16.67 -7.45 -0.45
N ARG A 369 15.79 -7.10 -1.39
CA ARG A 369 14.70 -6.14 -1.16
C ARG A 369 13.76 -6.62 -0.06
N LEU A 370 13.34 -7.88 -0.08
CA LEU A 370 12.50 -8.47 0.96
C LEU A 370 13.18 -8.39 2.33
N LEU A 371 14.46 -8.76 2.44
CA LEU A 371 15.23 -8.64 3.68
C LEU A 371 15.32 -7.19 4.17
N SER A 372 15.54 -6.22 3.27
CA SER A 372 15.52 -4.80 3.63
C SER A 372 14.17 -4.39 4.21
N THR A 373 13.07 -4.73 3.53
CA THR A 373 11.72 -4.39 4.00
C THR A 373 11.36 -5.10 5.31
N GLU A 374 11.79 -6.35 5.52
CA GLU A 374 11.59 -7.08 6.77
C GLU A 374 12.38 -6.40 7.91
N SER A 375 13.60 -5.96 7.64
CA SER A 375 14.42 -5.23 8.63
C SER A 375 13.77 -3.89 9.00
N GLU A 376 13.25 -3.13 8.03
CA GLU A 376 12.53 -1.88 8.25
C GLU A 376 11.26 -2.12 9.05
N GLN A 377 10.48 -3.16 8.73
CA GLN A 377 9.29 -3.54 9.50
C GLN A 377 9.65 -3.90 10.95
N ARG A 378 10.76 -4.60 11.19
CA ARG A 378 11.23 -4.90 12.54
C ARG A 378 11.60 -3.63 13.31
N VAL A 379 12.28 -2.67 12.67
CA VAL A 379 12.63 -1.39 13.30
C VAL A 379 11.36 -0.60 13.63
N GLN A 380 10.41 -0.47 12.69
CA GLN A 380 9.13 0.19 12.93
C GLN A 380 8.32 -0.48 14.05
N ALA A 381 8.30 -1.81 14.11
CA ALA A 381 7.64 -2.54 15.19
C ALA A 381 8.28 -2.23 16.56
N GLN A 382 9.62 -2.17 16.64
CA GLN A 382 10.32 -1.77 17.85
C GLN A 382 10.03 -0.32 18.24
N GLU A 383 9.96 0.60 17.27
CA GLU A 383 9.59 2.00 17.51
C GLU A 383 8.16 2.13 18.05
N LEU A 384 7.20 1.39 17.48
CA LEU A 384 5.82 1.36 17.98
C LEU A 384 5.75 0.84 19.42
N ILE A 385 6.54 -0.18 19.77
CA ILE A 385 6.63 -0.68 21.15
C ILE A 385 7.20 0.40 22.07
N LYS A 386 8.28 1.07 21.67
CA LYS A 386 8.89 2.17 22.44
C LYS A 386 7.91 3.32 22.64
N LEU A 387 7.18 3.74 21.59
CA LEU A 387 6.18 4.81 21.67
C LEU A 387 5.00 4.41 22.56
N ARG A 388 4.52 3.15 22.48
CA ARG A 388 3.49 2.64 23.39
C ARG A 388 3.96 2.64 24.84
N GLN A 389 5.20 2.22 25.10
CA GLN A 389 5.78 2.26 26.43
C GLN A 389 5.93 3.70 26.95
N GLN A 390 6.37 4.64 26.10
CA GLN A 390 6.45 6.06 26.46
C GLN A 390 5.06 6.64 26.77
N LEU A 391 4.04 6.33 25.98
CA LEU A 391 2.67 6.77 26.23
C LEU A 391 2.11 6.15 27.52
N SER A 392 2.35 4.86 27.77
CA SER A 392 2.00 4.20 29.03
C SER A 392 2.67 4.88 30.22
N ASN A 393 3.97 5.17 30.12
CA ASN A 393 4.72 5.87 31.15
C ASN A 393 4.19 7.30 31.37
N GLN A 394 3.82 8.02 30.30
CA GLN A 394 3.20 9.34 30.41
C GLN A 394 1.82 9.26 31.07
N MET A 395 1.00 8.27 30.73
CA MET A 395 -0.28 8.04 31.39
C MET A 395 -0.08 7.74 32.88
N ALA A 396 0.83 6.84 33.24
CA ALA A 396 1.17 6.54 34.63
C ALA A 396 1.70 7.78 35.39
N ALA A 397 2.57 8.58 34.76
CA ALA A 397 3.07 9.83 35.34
C ALA A 397 1.95 10.88 35.51
N SER A 398 1.00 10.96 34.58
CA SER A 398 -0.16 11.85 34.70
C SER A 398 -1.13 11.39 35.79
N ALA A 399 -1.35 10.08 35.92
CA ALA A 399 -2.20 9.48 36.93
C ALA A 399 -1.63 9.68 38.34
N THR A 400 -0.32 9.48 38.53
CA THR A 400 0.35 9.74 39.82
C THR A 400 0.31 11.23 40.19
N ARG A 401 0.51 12.15 39.24
CA ARG A 401 0.33 13.60 39.49
C ARG A 401 -1.10 13.95 39.84
N LEU A 402 -2.08 13.33 39.19
CA LEU A 402 -3.50 13.54 39.50
C LEU A 402 -3.82 13.04 40.91
N GLN A 403 -3.34 11.85 41.29
CA GLN A 403 -3.47 11.30 42.63
C GLN A 403 -2.82 12.20 43.68
N GLU A 404 -1.61 12.71 43.42
CA GLU A 404 -0.95 13.66 44.31
C GLU A 404 -1.80 14.93 44.50
N LYS A 405 -2.33 15.51 43.41
CA LYS A 405 -3.23 16.67 43.48
C LYS A 405 -4.52 16.37 44.23
N GLU A 406 -5.06 15.17 44.10
CA GLU A 406 -6.24 14.73 44.84
C GLU A 406 -5.94 14.60 46.33
N THR A 407 -4.80 14.03 46.72
CA THR A 407 -4.36 13.97 48.12
C THR A 407 -4.10 15.36 48.70
N GLN A 408 -3.46 16.26 47.95
CA GLN A 408 -3.30 17.67 48.35
C GLN A 408 -4.66 18.35 48.55
N MET A 409 -5.63 18.10 47.67
CA MET A 409 -6.98 18.65 47.82
C MET A 409 -7.70 18.07 49.03
N GLN A 410 -7.53 16.78 49.32
CA GLN A 410 -8.06 16.15 50.53
C GLN A 410 -7.41 16.72 51.80
N GLN A 411 -6.08 16.92 51.80
CA GLN A 411 -5.34 17.56 52.88
C GLN A 411 -5.81 19.00 53.10
N LEU A 412 -5.91 19.82 52.05
CA LEU A 412 -6.44 21.18 52.14
C LEU A 412 -7.88 21.22 52.63
N ARG A 413 -8.73 20.27 52.23
CA ARG A 413 -10.09 20.13 52.78
C ARG A 413 -10.04 19.80 54.28
N ALA A 414 -9.16 18.88 54.70
CA ALA A 414 -8.99 18.52 56.11
C ALA A 414 -8.42 19.68 56.93
N GLU A 415 -7.46 20.44 56.40
CA GLU A 415 -6.93 21.66 57.00
C GLU A 415 -7.96 22.77 57.05
N PHE A 416 -8.80 22.93 56.02
CA PHE A 416 -9.89 23.90 56.04
C PHE A 416 -10.94 23.52 57.09
N LEU A 417 -11.26 22.23 57.22
CA LEU A 417 -12.11 21.70 58.30
C LEU A 417 -11.46 21.96 59.68
N ARG A 418 -10.17 21.68 59.84
CA ARG A 418 -9.41 21.91 61.09
C ARG A 418 -9.25 23.39 61.41
N ARG A 419 -9.06 24.24 60.40
CA ARG A 419 -8.97 25.70 60.55
C ARG A 419 -10.33 26.28 60.85
N LYS A 420 -11.40 25.77 60.26
CA LYS A 420 -12.78 26.14 60.62
C LYS A 420 -13.13 25.75 62.05
N THR A 421 -12.62 24.63 62.57
CA THR A 421 -12.76 24.28 63.99
C THR A 421 -11.84 25.09 64.91
N SER A 422 -10.65 25.48 64.43
CA SER A 422 -9.67 26.29 65.20
C SER A 422 -9.93 27.81 65.12
N ALA A 423 -10.71 28.28 64.15
CA ALA A 423 -11.13 29.68 63.99
C ALA A 423 -12.13 30.14 65.07
N ASN A 424 -12.51 29.26 65.99
CA ASN A 424 -13.22 29.61 67.22
C ASN A 424 -12.31 30.18 68.32
N THR A 425 -11.03 30.47 68.04
CA THR A 425 -10.11 31.09 69.00
C THR A 425 -9.41 32.26 68.33
N GLU A 426 -10.10 33.40 68.35
CA GLU A 426 -9.66 34.70 67.85
C GLU A 426 -8.57 35.28 68.77
N GLU A 427 -7.29 35.09 68.47
CA GLU A 427 -6.24 36.08 68.81
C GLU A 427 -4.85 35.76 68.23
N GLY A 428 -4.54 34.50 67.88
CA GLY A 428 -3.25 34.13 67.26
C GLY A 428 -3.14 34.36 65.74
N LEU A 429 -4.24 34.73 65.07
CA LEU A 429 -4.41 34.62 63.62
C LEU A 429 -3.66 35.67 62.77
N ALA A 430 -3.33 36.82 63.35
CA ALA A 430 -2.72 37.92 62.58
C ALA A 430 -1.22 37.66 62.28
N VAL A 431 -0.51 37.00 63.21
CA VAL A 431 0.94 36.75 63.07
C VAL A 431 1.20 35.49 62.23
N ASP A 432 0.46 34.40 62.48
CA ASP A 432 0.61 33.17 61.71
C ASP A 432 0.21 33.33 60.23
N SER A 433 -0.80 34.15 59.93
CA SER A 433 -1.19 34.40 58.54
C SER A 433 -0.18 35.25 57.75
N LEU A 434 0.59 36.08 58.44
CA LEU A 434 1.68 36.85 57.82
C LEU A 434 2.90 35.98 57.58
N ASP A 435 3.28 35.13 58.54
CA ASP A 435 4.37 34.16 58.39
C ASP A 435 4.06 33.12 57.31
N GLU A 436 2.80 32.66 57.22
CA GLU A 436 2.34 31.76 56.16
C GLU A 436 2.42 32.43 54.78
N ARG A 437 2.03 33.70 54.66
CA ARG A 437 2.18 34.49 53.42
C ARG A 437 3.64 34.69 53.06
N LEU A 438 4.51 34.98 54.03
CA LEU A 438 5.94 35.12 53.83
C LEU A 438 6.56 33.81 53.33
N LYS A 439 6.19 32.66 53.91
CA LYS A 439 6.64 31.33 53.46
C LYS A 439 6.16 31.02 52.05
N VAL A 440 4.90 31.28 51.72
CA VAL A 440 4.35 31.05 50.37
C VAL A 440 5.02 31.94 49.32
N LEU A 441 5.25 33.23 49.63
CA LEU A 441 5.97 34.14 48.75
C LEU A 441 7.43 33.71 48.55
N THR A 442 8.09 33.28 49.61
CA THR A 442 9.48 32.79 49.57
C THR A 442 9.56 31.51 48.74
N GLN A 443 8.64 30.56 48.95
CA GLN A 443 8.57 29.32 48.16
C GLN A 443 8.30 29.63 46.69
N THR A 444 7.35 30.53 46.40
CA THR A 444 7.06 30.94 45.02
C THR A 444 8.27 31.59 44.36
N LEU A 445 9.02 32.40 45.11
CA LEU A 445 10.25 33.02 44.61
C LEU A 445 11.31 31.96 44.31
N VAL A 446 11.50 30.98 45.19
CA VAL A 446 12.43 29.86 45.00
C VAL A 446 12.03 29.02 43.78
N ASP A 447 10.75 28.67 43.63
CA ASP A 447 10.26 27.91 42.48
C ASP A 447 10.44 28.68 41.17
N LYS A 448 10.22 30.01 41.20
CA LYS A 448 10.47 30.88 40.04
C LYS A 448 11.96 30.96 39.72
N GLN A 449 12.82 31.07 40.73
CA GLN A 449 14.27 31.07 40.56
C GLN A 449 14.75 29.74 39.96
N GLN A 450 14.26 28.61 40.47
CA GLN A 450 14.58 27.28 39.94
C GLN A 450 14.07 27.09 38.50
N SER A 451 12.87 27.61 38.19
CA SER A 451 12.35 27.59 36.82
C SER A 451 13.18 28.45 35.87
N VAL A 452 13.66 29.62 36.31
CA VAL A 452 14.55 30.47 35.51
C VAL A 452 15.87 29.76 35.29
N GLU A 453 16.48 29.21 36.34
CA GLU A 453 17.73 28.44 36.27
C GLU A 453 17.62 27.28 35.28
N ARG A 454 16.53 26.52 35.34
CA ARG A 454 16.24 25.44 34.40
C ARG A 454 16.10 25.93 32.96
N ILE A 455 15.37 27.02 32.71
CA ILE A 455 15.24 27.58 31.36
C ILE A 455 16.59 28.08 30.84
N THR A 456 17.44 28.67 31.70
CA THR A 456 18.81 29.06 31.32
C THR A 456 19.70 27.86 31.00
N THR A 457 19.62 26.76 31.75
CA THR A 457 20.40 25.55 31.44
C THR A 457 19.91 24.87 30.17
N GLU A 458 18.60 24.78 29.96
CA GLU A 458 18.01 24.27 28.71
C GLU A 458 18.39 25.15 27.51
N ARG A 459 18.34 26.48 27.66
CA ARG A 459 18.77 27.42 26.60
C ARG A 459 20.25 27.24 26.27
N ASN A 460 21.11 27.06 27.27
CA ASN A 460 22.54 26.86 27.05
C ASN A 460 22.82 25.51 26.38
N ALA A 461 22.13 24.45 26.82
CA ALA A 461 22.22 23.13 26.18
C ALA A 461 21.77 23.17 24.71
N LEU A 462 20.65 23.83 24.40
CA LEU A 462 20.19 24.00 23.02
C LEU A 462 21.15 24.85 22.18
N ARG A 463 21.78 25.86 22.76
CA ARG A 463 22.81 26.67 22.08
C ARG A 463 24.02 25.82 21.70
N ILE A 464 24.52 25.00 22.62
CA ILE A 464 25.64 24.08 22.37
C ILE A 464 25.26 23.03 21.33
N GLN A 465 24.02 22.52 21.36
CA GLN A 465 23.54 21.60 20.33
C GLN A 465 23.48 22.25 18.94
N LEU A 466 23.02 23.50 18.85
CA LEU A 466 23.02 24.25 17.59
C LEU A 466 24.44 24.49 17.08
N GLU A 467 25.37 24.89 17.95
CA GLU A 467 26.78 25.07 17.60
C GLU A 467 27.38 23.76 17.09
N LYS A 468 27.13 22.63 17.78
CA LYS A 468 27.58 21.32 17.35
C LYS A 468 27.02 20.90 15.98
N ILE A 469 25.73 21.11 15.73
CA ILE A 469 25.12 20.77 14.43
C ILE A 469 25.67 21.69 13.32
N GLN A 470 25.87 22.97 13.62
CA GLN A 470 26.45 23.92 12.69
C GLN A 470 27.91 23.55 12.36
N ASP A 471 28.70 23.16 13.35
CA ASP A 471 30.07 22.69 13.16
C ASP A 471 30.09 21.38 12.36
N GLN A 472 29.18 20.44 12.64
CA GLN A 472 29.04 19.20 11.86
C GLN A 472 28.68 19.46 10.40
N LEU A 473 27.78 20.40 10.13
CA LEU A 473 27.46 20.81 8.76
C LEU A 473 28.67 21.49 8.11
N HIS A 474 29.36 22.39 8.82
CA HIS A 474 30.54 23.07 8.30
C HIS A 474 31.67 22.07 7.97
N GLU A 475 31.91 21.09 8.85
CA GLU A 475 32.86 20.01 8.65
C GLU A 475 32.44 19.11 7.49
N GLN A 476 31.15 18.78 7.34
CA GLN A 476 30.63 18.02 6.19
C GLN A 476 30.78 18.78 4.87
N TYR A 477 30.56 20.10 4.86
CA TYR A 477 30.78 20.94 3.68
C TYR A 477 32.26 21.07 3.34
N ALA A 478 33.13 21.23 4.34
CA ALA A 478 34.58 21.23 4.16
C ALA A 478 35.07 19.88 3.62
N PHE A 479 34.58 18.77 4.17
CA PHE A 479 34.91 17.41 3.74
C PHE A 479 34.42 17.11 2.31
N ASN A 480 33.18 17.48 1.97
CA ASN A 480 32.64 17.33 0.62
C ASN A 480 33.40 18.18 -0.41
N SER A 481 33.87 19.36 -0.02
CA SER A 481 34.72 20.21 -0.88
C SER A 481 36.10 19.58 -1.12
N THR A 482 36.68 18.90 -0.12
CA THR A 482 37.97 18.21 -0.29
C THR A 482 37.89 16.91 -1.09
N LEU A 483 36.76 16.20 -1.10
CA LEU A 483 36.61 14.94 -1.85
C LEU A 483 36.38 15.16 -3.37
N HIS A 484 35.86 16.32 -3.77
CA HIS A 484 35.61 16.66 -5.18
C HIS A 484 36.70 17.53 -5.82
N SER A 485 37.73 17.92 -5.07
CA SER A 485 38.83 18.76 -5.57
C SER A 485 40.14 17.97 -5.72
N GLY A 486 40.07 16.87 -6.45
CA GLY A 486 41.24 16.17 -6.99
C GLY A 486 41.74 16.78 -8.31
N ASN A 487 41.80 18.11 -8.44
CA ASN A 487 42.73 18.81 -9.33
C ASN A 487 42.50 20.34 -9.35
N LYS A 488 43.63 21.06 -9.29
CA LYS A 488 43.84 22.47 -9.61
C LYS A 488 43.47 23.50 -8.53
N THR A 489 44.53 23.89 -7.83
CA THR A 489 44.81 25.25 -7.38
C THR A 489 44.44 26.29 -8.45
N VAL A 490 43.64 27.31 -8.10
CA VAL A 490 43.85 28.75 -8.34
C VAL A 490 42.60 29.52 -7.86
N PRO A 491 42.75 30.62 -7.11
CA PRO A 491 41.64 31.38 -6.56
C PRO A 491 41.06 32.31 -7.62
N ARG A 492 39.72 32.36 -7.78
CA ARG A 492 39.03 33.48 -8.46
C ARG A 492 37.52 33.49 -8.22
N ASN A 493 37.08 34.62 -7.67
CA ASN A 493 35.81 35.34 -7.84
C ASN A 493 34.48 34.56 -7.84
N PRO A 494 33.61 34.81 -6.82
CA PRO A 494 32.20 34.49 -6.90
C PRO A 494 31.46 35.68 -7.52
N LEU A 495 31.39 35.72 -8.85
CA LEU A 495 30.48 36.61 -9.55
C LEU A 495 29.86 35.80 -10.69
N LEU A 496 28.65 35.30 -10.42
CA LEU A 496 27.66 34.62 -11.28
C LEU A 496 27.06 33.39 -10.56
N SER A 497 26.52 33.59 -9.35
CA SER A 497 25.50 32.72 -8.79
C SER A 497 24.13 33.20 -9.24
N ASN A 498 23.46 32.32 -9.94
CA ASN A 498 22.16 32.49 -10.54
C ASN A 498 21.09 32.77 -9.46
N THR A 499 20.58 34.00 -9.49
CA THR A 499 19.39 34.58 -8.86
C THR A 499 18.29 33.61 -8.37
N THR A 500 18.39 33.17 -7.11
CA THR A 500 17.19 32.81 -6.30
C THR A 500 17.43 32.75 -4.77
N ASP A 501 18.65 33.00 -4.27
CA ASP A 501 18.95 32.88 -2.83
C ASP A 501 19.36 34.20 -2.14
N ASP A 502 19.51 35.30 -2.91
CA ASP A 502 20.05 36.56 -2.38
C ASP A 502 19.04 37.50 -1.71
N VAL A 503 17.74 37.18 -1.70
CA VAL A 503 16.74 38.00 -0.99
C VAL A 503 16.85 37.82 0.53
N LYS A 504 17.54 36.77 1.01
CA LYS A 504 17.85 36.58 2.44
C LYS A 504 19.19 37.16 2.86
N ALA A 505 20.09 37.47 1.93
CA ALA A 505 21.44 37.95 2.21
C ALA A 505 21.56 39.48 2.24
N GLN A 506 20.55 40.22 1.78
CA GLN A 506 20.48 41.69 1.94
C GLN A 506 19.77 42.09 3.25
N PHE A 507 20.44 41.93 4.39
CA PHE A 507 20.26 42.87 5.49
C PHE A 507 21.62 43.24 6.09
N PRO A 508 22.12 44.46 5.81
CA PRO A 508 23.30 44.98 6.49
C PRO A 508 22.94 45.31 7.95
N LEU A 509 23.61 44.61 8.85
CA LEU A 509 24.25 45.04 10.10
C LEU A 509 24.05 46.48 10.67
N LEU A 510 22.87 47.09 10.64
CA LEU A 510 22.59 48.34 11.37
C LEU A 510 21.13 48.42 11.86
N LEU A 511 20.79 47.63 12.87
CA LEU A 511 19.92 48.10 13.96
C LEU A 511 20.02 47.16 15.18
N ARG A 512 20.84 47.56 16.14
CA ARG A 512 20.83 47.04 17.50
C ARG A 512 19.48 47.39 18.14
N GLU A 513 18.63 46.41 18.43
CA GLU A 513 17.46 46.62 19.30
C GLU A 513 17.91 46.51 20.77
N ASN A 514 18.13 47.68 21.37
CA ASN A 514 18.37 47.92 22.79
C ASN A 514 17.02 47.79 23.57
N PRO A 515 17.01 47.39 24.85
CA PRO A 515 15.84 46.83 25.54
C PRO A 515 14.80 47.85 26.06
N PHE A 516 14.60 49.01 25.41
CA PHE A 516 13.68 50.05 25.89
C PHE A 516 12.94 50.82 24.78
N ASP A 517 12.02 50.20 24.02
CA ASP A 517 11.01 50.98 23.27
C ASP A 517 9.65 50.29 22.99
N ASN A 518 8.66 51.15 22.71
CA ASN A 518 7.25 51.12 23.05
C ASN A 518 6.37 50.09 22.30
N ARG A 519 5.33 49.60 22.99
CA ARG A 519 4.45 48.47 22.63
C ARG A 519 3.70 48.61 21.30
N VAL A 520 3.62 49.80 20.72
CA VAL A 520 2.84 50.08 19.51
C VAL A 520 3.66 49.86 18.22
N ALA A 521 4.98 50.11 18.25
CA ALA A 521 5.87 49.80 17.12
C ALA A 521 5.95 48.30 16.82
N ARG A 522 5.81 47.46 17.86
CA ARG A 522 5.78 45.98 17.77
C ARG A 522 4.53 45.42 17.07
N ARG A 523 3.42 46.17 16.99
CA ARG A 523 2.18 45.70 16.35
C ARG A 523 2.14 46.06 14.87
N VAL A 524 2.55 47.29 14.52
CA VAL A 524 2.59 47.73 13.12
C VAL A 524 3.64 46.95 12.31
N LYS A 525 4.79 46.65 12.91
CA LYS A 525 5.87 45.87 12.27
C LYS A 525 5.52 44.38 12.09
N ARG A 526 4.57 43.85 12.86
CA ARG A 526 4.12 42.44 12.78
C ARG A 526 3.09 42.20 11.68
N VAL A 527 2.28 43.20 11.36
CA VAL A 527 1.23 43.11 10.32
C VAL A 527 1.83 43.26 8.93
N TYR A 528 2.83 44.13 8.75
CA TYR A 528 3.56 44.24 7.49
C TYR A 528 4.40 42.98 7.19
N SER A 529 5.03 42.38 8.20
CA SER A 529 5.78 41.11 8.01
C SER A 529 4.86 39.90 7.74
N SER A 530 3.60 39.92 8.20
CA SER A 530 2.65 38.84 7.90
C SER A 530 2.04 38.94 6.50
N LEU A 531 1.89 40.16 5.95
CA LEU A 531 1.42 40.36 4.58
C LEU A 531 2.48 39.94 3.55
N ASP A 532 3.75 40.23 3.82
CA ASP A 532 4.84 39.86 2.92
C ASP A 532 5.14 38.35 2.94
N SER A 533 5.04 37.70 4.11
CA SER A 533 5.23 36.24 4.20
C SER A 533 4.13 35.42 3.51
N VAL A 534 2.90 35.94 3.43
CA VAL A 534 1.82 35.31 2.67
C VAL A 534 1.99 35.58 1.17
N GLY A 535 2.38 36.80 0.77
CA GLY A 535 2.69 37.13 -0.63
C GLY A 535 3.84 36.32 -1.21
N ILE A 536 4.95 36.19 -0.48
CA ILE A 536 6.14 35.43 -0.87
C ILE A 536 5.83 33.92 -0.90
N ARG A 537 5.00 33.42 0.02
CA ARG A 537 4.57 32.02 0.03
C ARG A 537 3.58 31.73 -1.11
N LEU A 538 2.66 32.64 -1.41
CA LEU A 538 1.74 32.50 -2.55
C LEU A 538 2.50 32.52 -3.88
N GLY A 539 3.51 33.40 -4.00
CA GLY A 539 4.40 33.45 -5.17
C GLY A 539 5.24 32.17 -5.34
N ALA A 540 5.78 31.61 -4.25
CA ALA A 540 6.52 30.35 -4.29
C ALA A 540 5.62 29.13 -4.56
N PHE A 541 4.39 29.11 -4.02
CA PHE A 541 3.40 28.06 -4.29
C PHE A 541 2.89 28.11 -5.74
N LEU A 542 2.70 29.29 -6.30
CA LEU A 542 2.42 29.45 -7.74
C LEU A 542 3.58 28.97 -8.61
N ARG A 543 4.83 29.05 -8.13
CA ARG A 543 6.00 28.54 -8.89
C ARG A 543 6.11 27.02 -8.87
N ARG A 544 5.62 26.35 -7.83
CA ARG A 544 5.80 24.90 -7.62
C ARG A 544 4.65 24.03 -8.17
N TYR A 545 3.47 24.60 -8.44
CA TYR A 545 2.32 23.86 -8.96
C TYR A 545 1.82 24.43 -10.31
N PRO A 546 2.11 23.78 -11.45
CA PRO A 546 1.68 24.27 -12.77
C PRO A 546 0.16 24.31 -12.95
N LEU A 547 -0.60 23.43 -12.28
CA LEU A 547 -2.07 23.43 -12.27
C LEU A 547 -2.67 24.69 -11.61
N MET A 548 -2.10 25.14 -10.49
CA MET A 548 -2.56 26.36 -9.80
C MET A 548 -2.33 27.62 -10.64
N ARG A 549 -1.26 27.65 -11.46
CA ARG A 549 -1.04 28.74 -12.42
C ARG A 549 -2.15 28.81 -13.46
N VAL A 550 -2.59 27.67 -13.97
CA VAL A 550 -3.70 27.60 -14.94
C VAL A 550 -4.98 28.13 -14.30
N PHE A 551 -5.28 27.73 -13.05
CA PHE A 551 -6.44 28.26 -12.33
C PHE A 551 -6.37 29.79 -12.08
N VAL A 552 -5.20 30.33 -11.72
CA VAL A 552 -5.03 31.77 -11.51
C VAL A 552 -5.15 32.55 -12.82
N LEU A 553 -4.55 32.05 -13.90
CA LEU A 553 -4.69 32.66 -15.23
C LEU A 553 -6.14 32.60 -15.72
N MET A 554 -6.84 31.49 -15.49
CA MET A 554 -8.26 31.34 -15.84
C MET A 554 -9.13 32.27 -15.01
N TYR A 555 -8.84 32.44 -13.72
CA TYR A 555 -9.50 33.41 -12.85
C TYR A 555 -9.27 34.86 -13.28
N VAL A 556 -8.02 35.25 -13.57
CA VAL A 556 -7.69 36.60 -14.06
C VAL A 556 -8.33 36.85 -15.42
N GLY A 557 -8.38 35.84 -16.30
CA GLY A 557 -9.08 35.89 -17.58
C GLY A 557 -10.59 36.10 -17.42
N LEU A 558 -11.25 35.33 -16.54
CA LEU A 558 -12.66 35.50 -16.19
C LEU A 558 -12.93 36.87 -15.57
N LEU A 559 -12.03 37.37 -14.73
CA LEU A 559 -12.15 38.68 -14.10
C LEU A 559 -12.02 39.79 -15.16
N HIS A 560 -11.08 39.68 -16.09
CA HIS A 560 -10.98 40.63 -17.21
C HIS A 560 -12.21 40.55 -18.12
N LEU A 561 -12.73 39.35 -18.40
CA LEU A 561 -13.95 39.17 -19.18
C LEU A 561 -15.17 39.78 -18.45
N TRP A 562 -15.24 39.63 -17.14
CA TRP A 562 -16.25 40.27 -16.30
C TRP A 562 -16.11 41.79 -16.28
N VAL A 563 -14.90 42.33 -16.13
CA VAL A 563 -14.65 43.79 -16.20
C VAL A 563 -14.96 44.34 -17.59
N MET A 564 -14.63 43.61 -18.65
CA MET A 564 -14.92 44.00 -20.03
C MET A 564 -16.42 43.94 -20.33
N PHE A 565 -17.11 42.93 -19.81
CA PHE A 565 -18.57 42.86 -19.81
C PHE A 565 -19.19 44.03 -19.05
N VAL A 566 -18.65 44.37 -17.87
CA VAL A 566 -19.09 45.53 -17.11
C VAL A 566 -18.83 46.82 -17.90
N LEU A 567 -17.65 47.02 -18.49
CA LEU A 567 -17.32 48.19 -19.31
C LEU A 567 -18.18 48.31 -20.57
N ILE A 568 -18.55 47.21 -21.22
CA ILE A 568 -19.51 47.20 -22.34
C ILE A 568 -20.93 47.50 -21.84
N SER A 569 -21.32 46.95 -20.69
CA SER A 569 -22.65 47.20 -20.10
C SER A 569 -22.79 48.59 -19.49
N SER A 570 -21.66 49.23 -19.17
CA SER A 570 -21.57 50.55 -18.54
C SER A 570 -20.98 51.61 -19.46
N SER A 571 -20.69 51.31 -20.73
CA SER A 571 -20.53 52.33 -21.77
C SER A 571 -21.92 52.82 -22.16
N PRO A 572 -22.37 53.99 -21.68
CA PRO A 572 -23.59 54.60 -22.18
C PRO A 572 -23.27 55.21 -23.55
N ASN A 573 -24.29 55.41 -24.39
CA ASN A 573 -24.19 56.34 -25.52
C ASN A 573 -23.67 57.70 -25.08
#